data_AF-A0A838VUC4-F1
#
_entry.id   AF-A0A838VUC4-F1
#
_cell.length_a   1.000
_cell.length_b   1.000
_cell.length_c   1.000
_cell.angle_alpha   90.00
_cell.angle_beta   90.00
_cell.angle_gamma   90.00
#
_symmetry.space_group_name_H-M   'P 1'
#
loop_
_entity.id
_entity.type
_entity.pdbx_description
1 polymer ?
#
loop_
_entity_poly.entity_id
_entity_poly.type
_entity_poly.pdbx_seq_one_letter_code
_entity_poly.pdbx_strand_id
1 'polypeptide(L)'
;MSDQFFERPILNSPYEYPAQHWELDRDGLPTNQILPQRRRAEFITPIPKPKKRRQGHVQRELILFGTDGLSTEAQQYDPTSIINSIREQVAAWRQLPNPDSWRVTPETARLLQHWRHDSFQAIRPFFCQVEAVETAIWLAEVAPNLGKVGKSFLDHIDNANEAANPELLRVALKLATGAGKTTVMAMLIAWQTVNAVRHPQSKRFTRGFLIVTPGITIRDRLRVLQPNDPDSYYASRELVPNDMLGDIDRAKIKIVNYHAFKLRERMEVSKVGRLLLQGRGEELQTLETEGQMLQR
;
A
#
# COMPACT_ATOMS: atom_id res chain seq x y z
N MET A 1 -31.91 3.82 -26.29
CA MET A 1 -31.70 3.76 -24.82
C MET A 1 -30.65 4.80 -24.51
N SER A 2 -30.97 5.80 -23.70
CA SER A 2 -29.99 6.78 -23.21
C SER A 2 -28.94 6.04 -22.40
N ASP A 3 -27.69 6.16 -22.80
CA ASP A 3 -26.58 5.39 -22.27
C ASP A 3 -26.11 6.06 -20.97
N GLN A 4 -26.94 5.96 -19.91
CA GLN A 4 -26.80 6.66 -18.63
C GLN A 4 -25.43 6.43 -17.97
N PHE A 5 -24.83 5.26 -18.22
CA PHE A 5 -23.47 4.96 -17.79
C PHE A 5 -22.46 6.01 -18.27
N PHE A 6 -22.53 6.44 -19.53
CA PHE A 6 -21.57 7.39 -20.10
C PHE A 6 -21.86 8.83 -19.69
N GLU A 7 -23.14 9.17 -19.45
CA GLU A 7 -23.53 10.48 -18.93
C GLU A 7 -23.13 10.65 -17.46
N ARG A 8 -23.27 9.59 -16.64
CA ARG A 8 -22.96 9.62 -15.21
C ARG A 8 -22.24 8.36 -14.73
N PRO A 9 -20.96 8.18 -15.11
CA PRO A 9 -20.19 6.98 -14.78
C PRO A 9 -19.86 6.87 -13.28
N ILE A 10 -19.80 8.00 -12.57
CA ILE A 10 -19.46 8.07 -11.14
C ILE A 10 -20.74 8.22 -10.32
N LEU A 11 -21.05 7.20 -9.51
CA LEU A 11 -22.26 7.14 -8.70
C LEU A 11 -22.06 7.61 -7.25
N ASN A 12 -20.86 7.45 -6.70
CA ASN A 12 -20.60 7.66 -5.27
C ASN A 12 -19.75 8.92 -5.03
N SER A 13 -19.96 9.56 -3.88
CA SER A 13 -19.07 10.59 -3.36
C SER A 13 -17.68 9.99 -3.04
N PRO A 14 -16.57 10.72 -3.28
CA PRO A 14 -15.24 10.27 -2.88
C PRO A 14 -15.02 10.31 -1.35
N TYR A 15 -15.90 10.97 -0.60
CA TYR A 15 -15.80 11.14 0.86
C TYR A 15 -16.63 10.14 1.66
N GLU A 16 -17.58 9.47 1.00
CA GLU A 16 -18.54 8.56 1.66
C GLU A 16 -18.25 7.10 1.31
N TYR A 17 -18.88 6.19 2.06
CA TYR A 17 -18.82 4.77 1.76
C TYR A 17 -19.43 4.48 0.38
N PRO A 18 -18.74 3.72 -0.51
CA PRO A 18 -19.25 3.41 -1.84
C PRO A 18 -20.41 2.41 -1.75
N ALA A 19 -21.64 2.92 -1.73
CA ALA A 19 -22.85 2.14 -1.52
C ALA A 19 -23.42 1.54 -2.80
N GLN A 20 -23.00 1.99 -3.99
CA GLN A 20 -23.58 1.56 -5.26
C GLN A 20 -22.53 1.38 -6.36
N HIS A 21 -22.82 0.56 -7.38
CA HIS A 21 -21.98 0.48 -8.57
C HIS A 21 -22.78 0.07 -9.81
N TRP A 22 -22.27 0.44 -10.98
CA TRP A 22 -22.75 -0.08 -12.26
C TRP A 22 -22.42 -1.57 -12.39
N GLU A 23 -23.41 -2.40 -12.70
CA GLU A 23 -23.18 -3.79 -13.07
C GLU A 23 -22.45 -3.86 -14.42
N LEU A 24 -21.47 -4.74 -14.50
CA LEU A 24 -20.74 -5.05 -15.71
C LEU A 24 -21.04 -6.51 -16.10
N ASP A 25 -21.20 -6.77 -17.39
CA ASP A 25 -21.34 -8.12 -17.90
C ASP A 25 -20.01 -8.89 -17.90
N ARG A 26 -20.03 -10.13 -18.41
CA ARG A 26 -18.85 -11.01 -18.45
C ARG A 26 -17.71 -10.48 -19.34
N ASP A 27 -18.03 -9.63 -20.31
CA ASP A 27 -17.05 -8.99 -21.18
C ASP A 27 -16.64 -7.60 -20.65
N GLY A 28 -17.14 -7.20 -19.47
CA GLY A 28 -16.81 -5.95 -18.78
C GLY A 28 -17.60 -4.74 -19.28
N LEU A 29 -18.67 -4.95 -20.06
CA LEU A 29 -19.50 -3.88 -20.58
C LEU A 29 -20.62 -3.50 -19.59
N PRO A 30 -20.96 -2.21 -19.46
CA PRO A 30 -22.00 -1.77 -18.55
C PRO A 30 -23.39 -2.25 -19.00
N THR A 31 -24.15 -2.87 -18.09
CA THR A 31 -25.52 -3.34 -18.37
C THR A 31 -26.57 -2.25 -18.21
N ASN A 32 -26.14 -1.01 -17.89
CA ASN A 32 -26.98 0.11 -17.44
C ASN A 32 -27.83 -0.20 -16.19
N GLN A 33 -27.47 -1.23 -15.41
CA GLN A 33 -28.08 -1.53 -14.12
C GLN A 33 -27.20 -1.00 -12.97
N ILE A 34 -27.83 -0.41 -11.96
CA ILE A 34 -27.16 0.03 -10.73
C ILE A 34 -27.48 -0.96 -9.62
N LEU A 35 -26.43 -1.53 -9.01
CA LEU A 35 -26.55 -2.43 -7.87
C LEU A 35 -26.32 -1.65 -6.56
N PRO A 36 -27.18 -1.78 -5.54
CA PRO A 36 -27.12 -1.04 -4.29
C PRO A 36 -26.13 -1.66 -3.29
N GLN A 37 -24.92 -1.97 -3.76
CA GLN A 37 -23.83 -2.46 -2.92
C GLN A 37 -22.47 -1.96 -3.40
N ARG A 38 -21.47 -2.06 -2.53
CA ARG A 38 -20.07 -1.87 -2.91
C ARG A 38 -19.65 -2.93 -3.92
N ARG A 39 -18.98 -2.51 -5.00
CA ARG A 39 -18.35 -3.47 -5.93
C ARG A 39 -17.31 -4.31 -5.21
N ARG A 40 -17.43 -5.65 -5.31
CA ARG A 40 -16.44 -6.59 -4.78
C ARG A 40 -15.09 -6.38 -5.47
N ALA A 41 -14.01 -6.61 -4.74
CA ALA A 41 -12.72 -6.76 -5.40
C ALA A 41 -12.79 -8.02 -6.26
N GLU A 42 -12.35 -7.92 -7.52
CA GLU A 42 -12.20 -9.03 -8.47
C GLU A 42 -10.97 -8.73 -9.33
N PHE A 43 -10.09 -9.72 -9.51
CA PHE A 43 -8.96 -9.61 -10.44
C PHE A 43 -9.38 -10.18 -11.79
N ILE A 44 -9.84 -9.31 -12.68
CA ILE A 44 -10.02 -9.66 -14.08
C ILE A 44 -8.65 -9.58 -14.74
N THR A 45 -8.02 -10.72 -15.05
CA THR A 45 -6.83 -10.75 -15.90
C THR A 45 -7.30 -10.41 -17.32
N PRO A 46 -6.98 -9.22 -17.87
CA PRO A 46 -7.34 -8.90 -19.23
C PRO A 46 -6.33 -9.62 -20.13
N ILE A 47 -6.56 -10.90 -20.40
CA ILE A 47 -5.82 -11.61 -21.44
C ILE A 47 -6.39 -11.10 -22.76
N PRO A 48 -5.61 -10.40 -23.60
CA PRO A 48 -6.09 -10.02 -24.92
C PRO A 48 -6.40 -11.31 -25.68
N LYS A 49 -7.68 -11.56 -25.98
CA LYS A 49 -8.09 -12.73 -26.77
C LYS A 49 -7.38 -12.64 -28.14
N PRO A 50 -6.51 -13.59 -28.52
CA PRO A 50 -5.79 -13.50 -29.79
C PRO A 50 -6.77 -13.53 -30.97
N LYS A 51 -6.64 -12.57 -31.90
CA LYS A 51 -7.58 -12.33 -33.01
C LYS A 51 -7.72 -13.48 -34.02
N LYS A 52 -6.97 -14.58 -33.90
CA LYS A 52 -7.06 -15.74 -34.81
C LYS A 52 -6.98 -17.06 -34.04
N ARG A 53 -8.13 -17.71 -33.83
CA ARG A 53 -8.20 -19.14 -33.46
C ARG A 53 -8.03 -19.97 -34.72
N ARG A 54 -6.86 -20.57 -34.93
CA ARG A 54 -6.76 -21.77 -35.78
C ARG A 54 -7.19 -22.97 -34.92
N GLN A 55 -8.12 -23.76 -35.42
CA GLN A 55 -8.53 -25.01 -34.77
C GLN A 55 -7.34 -25.97 -34.73
N GLY A 56 -7.02 -26.47 -33.54
CA GLY A 56 -5.96 -27.46 -33.32
C GLY A 56 -4.91 -26.97 -32.34
N HIS A 57 -4.89 -27.61 -31.17
CA HIS A 57 -4.00 -27.40 -30.02
C HIS A 57 -4.32 -26.22 -29.09
N VAL A 58 -5.04 -26.55 -28.01
CA VAL A 58 -5.10 -25.75 -26.78
C VAL A 58 -3.72 -25.83 -26.13
N GLN A 59 -2.84 -24.88 -26.47
CA GLN A 59 -1.58 -24.71 -25.79
C GLN A 59 -1.87 -24.15 -24.39
N ARG A 60 -1.47 -24.88 -23.34
CA ARG A 60 -1.67 -24.50 -21.94
C ARG A 60 -1.07 -23.12 -21.66
N GLU A 61 -1.81 -22.36 -20.89
CA GLU A 61 -1.54 -20.99 -20.46
C GLU A 61 -0.19 -20.88 -19.76
N LEU A 62 0.67 -19.96 -20.21
CA LEU A 62 1.84 -19.53 -19.45
C LEU A 62 1.46 -18.26 -18.68
N ILE A 63 1.40 -18.35 -17.35
CA ILE A 63 1.10 -17.22 -16.47
C ILE A 63 2.36 -16.38 -16.29
N LEU A 64 2.27 -15.08 -16.63
CA LEU A 64 3.37 -14.10 -16.60
C LEU A 64 3.79 -13.65 -15.18
N PHE A 65 3.42 -14.41 -14.15
CA PHE A 65 3.84 -14.25 -12.75
C PHE A 65 3.98 -15.63 -12.12
N GLY A 66 4.93 -16.42 -12.62
CA GLY A 66 5.34 -17.68 -12.01
C GLY A 66 6.86 -17.71 -11.96
N THR A 67 7.42 -17.54 -10.77
CA THR A 67 8.74 -18.11 -10.48
C THR A 67 8.63 -19.61 -10.74
N ASP A 68 9.45 -20.09 -11.68
CA ASP A 68 9.76 -21.49 -11.99
C ASP A 68 8.86 -22.55 -11.33
N GLY A 69 7.85 -22.99 -12.08
CA GLY A 69 7.59 -24.43 -12.24
C GLY A 69 6.88 -25.21 -11.14
N LEU A 70 6.20 -24.61 -10.14
CA LEU A 70 5.51 -25.40 -9.10
C LEU A 70 4.17 -24.81 -8.62
N SER A 71 3.15 -24.73 -9.47
CA SER A 71 1.78 -24.52 -9.00
C SER A 71 0.77 -25.27 -9.85
N THR A 72 0.21 -26.35 -9.30
CA THR A 72 -0.94 -27.10 -9.87
C THR A 72 -2.21 -26.24 -9.90
N GLU A 73 -3.14 -26.51 -10.84
CA GLU A 73 -4.40 -25.77 -11.05
C GLU A 73 -5.27 -25.59 -9.79
N ALA A 74 -5.16 -26.47 -8.79
CA ALA A 74 -5.86 -26.38 -7.50
C ALA A 74 -5.23 -25.41 -6.49
N GLN A 75 -4.03 -24.89 -6.76
CA GLN A 75 -3.30 -23.90 -5.96
C GLN A 75 -3.32 -22.52 -6.62
N GLN A 76 -4.40 -22.19 -7.33
CA GLN A 76 -4.67 -20.79 -7.65
C GLN A 76 -4.98 -20.06 -6.34
N TYR A 77 -3.93 -19.41 -5.80
CA TYR A 77 -4.07 -18.39 -4.77
C TYR A 77 -5.10 -17.39 -5.30
N ASP A 78 -6.31 -17.39 -4.74
CA ASP A 78 -7.30 -16.36 -5.06
C ASP A 78 -7.15 -15.23 -4.03
N PRO A 79 -6.26 -14.23 -4.25
CA PRO A 79 -6.07 -13.11 -3.34
C PRO A 79 -7.36 -12.28 -3.18
N THR A 80 -8.33 -12.47 -4.06
CA THR A 80 -9.61 -11.76 -4.06
C THR A 80 -10.44 -12.07 -2.81
N SER A 81 -10.43 -13.33 -2.36
CA SER A 81 -11.27 -13.79 -1.25
C SER A 81 -10.88 -13.14 0.08
N ILE A 82 -9.58 -13.06 0.38
CA ILE A 82 -9.11 -12.41 1.60
C ILE A 82 -9.35 -10.90 1.60
N ILE A 83 -9.20 -10.23 0.45
CA ILE A 83 -9.42 -8.78 0.35
C ILE A 83 -10.87 -8.42 0.69
N ASN A 84 -11.84 -9.15 0.13
CA ASN A 84 -13.24 -8.91 0.43
C ASN A 84 -13.56 -9.22 1.90
N SER A 85 -12.99 -10.31 2.45
CA SER A 85 -13.15 -10.68 3.85
C SER A 85 -12.60 -9.62 4.81
N ILE A 86 -11.41 -9.06 4.54
CA ILE A 86 -10.83 -7.97 5.34
C ILE A 86 -11.74 -6.73 5.27
N ARG A 87 -12.24 -6.37 4.08
CA ARG A 87 -13.16 -5.23 3.92
C ARG A 87 -14.42 -5.39 4.75
N GLU A 88 -14.98 -6.59 4.81
CA GLU A 88 -16.15 -6.90 5.66
C GLU A 88 -15.82 -6.73 7.14
N GLN A 89 -14.68 -7.25 7.61
CA GLN A 89 -14.24 -7.10 9.00
C GLN A 89 -14.00 -5.63 9.37
N VAL A 90 -13.31 -4.87 8.51
CA VAL A 90 -13.05 -3.43 8.73
C VAL A 90 -14.35 -2.64 8.70
N ALA A 91 -15.30 -2.96 7.81
CA ALA A 91 -16.61 -2.31 7.76
C ALA A 91 -17.42 -2.57 9.03
N ALA A 92 -17.46 -3.81 9.53
CA ALA A 92 -18.12 -4.15 10.79
C ALA A 92 -17.47 -3.45 11.98
N TRP A 93 -16.13 -3.42 12.03
CA TRP A 93 -15.38 -2.71 13.07
C TRP A 93 -15.64 -1.19 13.05
N ARG A 94 -15.75 -0.58 11.88
CA ARG A 94 -16.06 0.85 11.73
C ARG A 94 -17.45 1.21 12.28
N GLN A 95 -18.41 0.29 12.25
CA GLN A 95 -19.77 0.52 12.74
C GLN A 95 -19.91 0.45 14.27
N LEU A 96 -18.86 0.08 15.01
CA LEU A 96 -18.90 0.03 16.46
C LEU A 96 -19.08 1.44 17.06
N PRO A 97 -20.13 1.68 17.85
CA PRO A 97 -20.51 3.04 18.28
C PRO A 97 -19.59 3.61 19.38
N ASN A 98 -19.06 2.75 20.26
CA ASN A 98 -18.18 3.17 21.34
C ASN A 98 -16.69 3.03 20.93
N PRO A 99 -15.88 4.11 20.97
CA PRO A 99 -14.43 4.05 20.81
C PRO A 99 -13.72 3.03 21.70
N ASP A 100 -14.18 2.78 22.92
CA ASP A 100 -13.56 1.80 23.83
C ASP A 100 -13.61 0.36 23.27
N SER A 101 -14.62 0.09 22.45
CA SER A 101 -14.81 -1.21 21.81
C SER A 101 -13.94 -1.39 20.56
N TRP A 102 -13.22 -0.35 20.11
CA TRP A 102 -12.40 -0.42 18.89
C TRP A 102 -11.14 -1.27 19.06
N ARG A 103 -10.73 -1.59 20.30
CA ARG A 103 -9.53 -2.41 20.61
C ARG A 103 -8.24 -1.82 20.01
N VAL A 104 -8.12 -0.51 20.06
CA VAL A 104 -6.94 0.26 19.63
C VAL A 104 -6.41 1.07 20.81
N THR A 105 -5.20 1.62 20.69
CA THR A 105 -4.68 2.55 21.69
C THR A 105 -5.52 3.84 21.77
N PRO A 106 -5.49 4.56 22.91
CA PRO A 106 -6.17 5.84 23.05
C PRO A 106 -5.79 6.86 21.96
N GLU A 107 -4.52 6.88 21.57
CA GLU A 107 -3.97 7.73 20.51
C GLU A 107 -4.56 7.38 19.15
N THR A 108 -4.61 6.09 18.82
CA THR A 108 -5.24 5.64 17.58
C THR A 108 -6.73 5.93 17.58
N ALA A 109 -7.44 5.73 18.70
CA ALA A 109 -8.84 6.07 18.82
C ALA A 109 -9.08 7.57 18.55
N ARG A 110 -8.23 8.44 19.11
CA ARG A 110 -8.30 9.89 18.87
C ARG A 110 -8.06 10.26 17.40
N LEU A 111 -7.07 9.66 16.76
CA LEU A 111 -6.80 9.86 15.33
C LEU A 111 -7.97 9.36 14.45
N LEU A 112 -8.54 8.20 14.76
CA LEU A 112 -9.70 7.65 14.06
C LEU A 112 -10.93 8.55 14.22
N GLN A 113 -11.19 9.06 15.42
CA GLN A 113 -12.26 10.03 15.64
C GLN A 113 -12.08 11.29 14.79
N HIS A 114 -10.84 11.78 14.70
CA HIS A 114 -10.48 12.94 13.89
C HIS A 114 -10.72 12.70 12.40
N TRP A 115 -10.26 11.56 11.85
CA TRP A 115 -10.40 11.24 10.43
C TRP A 115 -11.83 10.85 10.02
N ARG A 116 -12.63 10.33 10.94
CA ARG A 116 -14.03 9.93 10.71
C ARG A 116 -15.01 11.10 10.82
N HIS A 117 -14.60 12.25 11.36
CA HIS A 117 -15.47 13.42 11.48
C HIS A 117 -15.69 14.13 10.15
N ASP A 118 -16.84 14.80 10.00
CA ASP A 118 -17.19 15.53 8.78
C ASP A 118 -16.69 17.00 8.78
N SER A 119 -16.27 17.52 9.93
CA SER A 119 -15.89 18.93 10.11
C SER A 119 -14.38 19.14 9.97
N PHE A 120 -13.92 19.31 8.72
CA PHE A 120 -12.57 19.79 8.40
C PHE A 120 -12.64 21.25 7.96
N GLN A 121 -11.69 22.10 8.39
CA GLN A 121 -11.56 23.45 7.83
C GLN A 121 -10.71 23.43 6.55
N ALA A 122 -9.80 22.45 6.45
CA ALA A 122 -8.99 22.16 5.28
C ALA A 122 -9.59 21.01 4.43
N ILE A 123 -8.72 20.31 3.69
CA ILE A 123 -9.11 19.23 2.78
C ILE A 123 -9.44 17.97 3.58
N ARG A 124 -10.73 17.62 3.62
CA ARG A 124 -11.22 16.35 4.17
C ARG A 124 -10.56 15.15 3.45
N PRO A 125 -10.06 14.14 4.18
CA PRO A 125 -9.56 12.91 3.58
C PRO A 125 -10.65 12.17 2.78
N PHE A 126 -10.28 11.58 1.65
CA PHE A 126 -11.20 10.70 0.91
C PHE A 126 -11.48 9.43 1.71
N PHE A 127 -12.66 8.84 1.51
CA PHE A 127 -13.03 7.57 2.15
C PHE A 127 -11.98 6.49 1.90
N CYS A 128 -11.45 6.38 0.68
CA CYS A 128 -10.44 5.39 0.33
C CYS A 128 -9.10 5.62 1.05
N GLN A 129 -8.77 6.85 1.43
CA GLN A 129 -7.57 7.15 2.22
C GLN A 129 -7.77 6.70 3.67
N VAL A 130 -8.91 7.05 4.26
CA VAL A 130 -9.30 6.63 5.62
C VAL A 130 -9.36 5.11 5.70
N GLU A 131 -10.05 4.45 4.77
CA GLU A 131 -10.15 2.99 4.74
C GLU A 131 -8.79 2.29 4.60
N ALA A 132 -7.87 2.84 3.81
CA ALA A 132 -6.54 2.28 3.65
C ALA A 132 -5.76 2.28 4.98
N VAL A 133 -5.82 3.40 5.73
CA VAL A 133 -5.16 3.54 7.04
C VAL A 133 -5.87 2.69 8.09
N GLU A 134 -7.20 2.69 8.10
CA GLU A 134 -8.02 1.83 8.97
C GLU A 134 -7.72 0.35 8.78
N THR A 135 -7.50 -0.09 7.53
CA THR A 135 -7.12 -1.48 7.25
C THR A 135 -5.75 -1.81 7.86
N ALA A 136 -4.77 -0.91 7.75
CA ALA A 136 -3.46 -1.09 8.37
C ALA A 136 -3.55 -1.12 9.90
N ILE A 137 -4.33 -0.21 10.49
CA ILE A 137 -4.61 -0.17 11.94
C ILE A 137 -5.30 -1.46 12.38
N TRP A 138 -6.32 -1.91 11.66
CA TRP A 138 -7.08 -3.12 12.00
C TRP A 138 -6.17 -4.34 11.99
N LEU A 139 -5.34 -4.52 10.96
CA LEU A 139 -4.37 -5.62 10.89
C LEU A 139 -3.35 -5.56 12.02
N ALA A 140 -2.86 -4.38 12.37
CA ALA A 140 -1.85 -4.24 13.41
C ALA A 140 -2.44 -4.37 14.82
N GLU A 141 -3.49 -3.61 15.14
CA GLU A 141 -4.03 -3.41 16.50
C GLU A 141 -5.18 -4.34 16.85
N VAL A 142 -6.08 -4.59 15.92
CA VAL A 142 -7.35 -5.24 16.22
C VAL A 142 -7.25 -6.74 15.98
N ALA A 143 -6.73 -7.16 14.82
CA ALA A 143 -6.64 -8.56 14.42
C ALA A 143 -5.91 -9.44 15.46
N PRO A 144 -4.77 -9.06 16.06
CA PRO A 144 -4.11 -9.89 17.07
C PRO A 144 -4.99 -10.19 18.29
N ASN A 145 -5.98 -9.32 18.57
CA ASN A 145 -6.87 -9.40 19.73
C ASN A 145 -8.24 -10.04 19.40
N LEU A 146 -8.45 -10.53 18.17
CA LEU A 146 -9.72 -11.15 17.73
C LEU A 146 -9.71 -12.69 17.78
N GLY A 147 -8.71 -13.30 18.41
CA GLY A 147 -8.62 -14.76 18.54
C GLY A 147 -8.45 -15.44 17.18
N LYS A 148 -9.22 -16.51 16.93
CA LYS A 148 -9.07 -17.34 15.70
C LYS A 148 -9.31 -16.56 14.42
N VAL A 149 -10.28 -15.64 14.41
CA VAL A 149 -10.64 -14.85 13.21
C VAL A 149 -9.49 -13.93 12.82
N GLY A 150 -8.95 -13.17 13.77
CA GLY A 150 -7.83 -12.29 13.47
C GLY A 150 -6.56 -13.06 13.13
N LYS A 151 -6.29 -14.16 13.84
CA LYS A 151 -5.16 -15.05 13.55
C LYS A 151 -5.19 -15.60 12.13
N SER A 152 -6.36 -16.00 11.59
CA SER A 152 -6.42 -16.52 10.22
C SER A 152 -6.01 -15.50 9.15
N PHE A 153 -6.25 -14.20 9.37
CA PHE A 153 -5.80 -13.15 8.45
C PHE A 153 -4.29 -12.92 8.55
N LEU A 154 -3.75 -12.92 9.77
CA LEU A 154 -2.32 -12.73 10.01
C LEU A 154 -1.52 -13.92 9.47
N ASP A 155 -1.91 -15.16 9.80
CA ASP A 155 -1.30 -16.39 9.30
C ASP A 155 -1.31 -16.41 7.76
N HIS A 156 -2.40 -15.95 7.12
CA HIS A 156 -2.45 -15.85 5.66
C HIS A 156 -1.42 -14.86 5.10
N ILE A 157 -1.26 -13.68 5.73
CA ILE A 157 -0.25 -12.68 5.32
C ILE A 157 1.16 -13.23 5.54
N ASP A 158 1.41 -13.90 6.66
CA ASP A 158 2.71 -14.46 7.01
C ASP A 158 3.10 -15.57 6.01
N ASN A 159 2.19 -16.51 5.75
CA ASN A 159 2.40 -17.58 4.75
C ASN A 159 2.68 -17.00 3.34
N ALA A 160 1.98 -15.93 2.95
CA ALA A 160 2.21 -15.24 1.68
C ALA A 160 3.61 -14.61 1.60
N ASN A 161 4.10 -14.09 2.73
CA ASN A 161 5.42 -13.49 2.83
C ASN A 161 6.52 -14.55 2.81
N GLU A 162 6.36 -15.63 3.59
CA GLU A 162 7.29 -16.76 3.60
C GLU A 162 7.46 -17.37 2.21
N ALA A 163 6.37 -17.56 1.47
CA ALA A 163 6.41 -18.13 0.13
C ALA A 163 7.12 -17.23 -0.90
N ALA A 164 7.29 -15.93 -0.64
CA ALA A 164 7.80 -14.99 -1.62
C ALA A 164 9.16 -14.36 -1.24
N ASN A 165 9.38 -13.96 0.01
CA ASN A 165 10.66 -13.47 0.55
C ASN A 165 10.50 -13.39 2.09
N PRO A 166 11.06 -14.36 2.83
CA PRO A 166 10.79 -14.52 4.26
C PRO A 166 11.45 -13.45 5.14
N GLU A 167 12.46 -12.72 4.65
CA GLU A 167 13.26 -11.82 5.50
C GLU A 167 12.60 -10.46 5.74
N LEU A 168 11.59 -10.10 4.94
CA LEU A 168 10.92 -8.81 5.00
C LEU A 168 9.41 -8.97 4.91
N LEU A 169 8.70 -8.55 5.96
CA LEU A 169 7.24 -8.45 5.93
C LEU A 169 6.82 -7.42 4.87
N ARG A 170 6.01 -7.86 3.91
CA ARG A 170 5.46 -7.05 2.84
C ARG A 170 3.94 -7.06 2.89
N VAL A 171 3.40 -5.86 3.00
CA VAL A 171 1.97 -5.58 2.88
C VAL A 171 1.82 -4.43 1.89
N ALA A 172 0.85 -4.54 0.99
CA ALA A 172 0.59 -3.53 -0.02
C ALA A 172 -0.86 -3.03 0.07
N LEU A 173 -1.00 -1.71 0.09
CA LEU A 173 -2.28 -1.04 -0.07
C LEU A 173 -2.41 -0.61 -1.55
N LYS A 174 -3.45 -1.10 -2.24
CA LYS A 174 -3.70 -0.76 -3.65
C LYS A 174 -4.59 0.48 -3.73
N LEU A 175 -4.04 1.58 -4.24
CA LEU A 175 -4.76 2.84 -4.44
C LEU A 175 -4.68 3.30 -5.90
N ALA A 176 -5.79 3.87 -6.39
CA ALA A 176 -5.84 4.45 -7.72
C ALA A 176 -4.93 5.68 -7.89
N THR A 177 -4.58 6.01 -9.13
CA THR A 177 -3.92 7.29 -9.44
C THR A 177 -4.85 8.44 -9.08
N GLY A 178 -4.32 9.51 -8.48
CA GLY A 178 -5.12 10.63 -7.99
C GLY A 178 -5.79 10.42 -6.63
N ALA A 179 -5.84 9.20 -6.08
CA ALA A 179 -6.48 8.92 -4.79
C ALA A 179 -5.76 9.51 -3.55
N GLY A 180 -4.63 10.20 -3.72
CA GLY A 180 -3.88 10.79 -2.60
C GLY A 180 -3.02 9.81 -1.81
N LYS A 181 -2.22 8.98 -2.50
CA LYS A 181 -1.26 8.04 -1.87
C LYS A 181 -0.36 8.71 -0.81
N THR A 182 0.13 9.91 -1.10
CA THR A 182 0.97 10.68 -0.17
C THR A 182 0.21 11.05 1.12
N THR A 183 -1.10 11.34 1.04
CA THR A 183 -1.93 11.56 2.23
C THR A 183 -1.98 10.32 3.11
N VAL A 184 -2.18 9.14 2.50
CA VAL A 184 -2.17 7.86 3.24
C VAL A 184 -0.81 7.61 3.91
N MET A 185 0.29 7.92 3.22
CA MET A 185 1.64 7.83 3.81
C MET A 185 1.78 8.74 5.04
N ALA A 186 1.32 10.00 4.94
CA ALA A 186 1.33 10.92 6.07
C ALA A 186 0.48 10.40 7.24
N MET A 187 -0.73 9.92 6.99
CA MET A 187 -1.61 9.36 8.03
C MET A 187 -0.99 8.13 8.71
N LEU A 188 -0.36 7.23 7.96
CA LEU A 188 0.35 6.07 8.51
C LEU A 188 1.55 6.50 9.38
N ILE A 189 2.33 7.48 8.91
CA ILE A 189 3.46 8.04 9.68
C ILE A 189 2.97 8.69 10.96
N ALA A 190 1.86 9.44 10.91
CA ALA A 190 1.28 10.08 12.07
C ALA A 190 0.82 9.06 13.10
N TRP A 191 0.04 8.05 12.68
CA TRP A 191 -0.40 6.95 13.53
C TRP A 191 0.77 6.24 14.22
N GLN A 192 1.79 5.88 13.46
CA GLN A 192 2.97 5.20 13.98
C GLN A 192 3.77 6.08 14.93
N THR A 193 4.01 7.34 14.57
CA THR A 193 4.84 8.27 15.36
C THR A 193 4.17 8.63 16.69
N VAL A 194 2.90 9.05 16.68
CA VAL A 194 2.17 9.45 17.90
C VAL A 194 2.17 8.30 18.90
N ASN A 195 1.86 7.08 18.44
CA ASN A 195 1.89 5.91 19.30
C ASN A 195 3.29 5.55 19.81
N ALA A 196 4.32 5.63 18.96
CA ALA A 196 5.70 5.34 19.37
C ALA A 196 6.24 6.35 20.39
N VAL A 197 5.81 7.62 20.30
CA VAL A 197 6.21 8.69 21.24
C VAL A 197 5.51 8.51 22.58
N ARG A 198 4.20 8.24 22.57
CA ARG A 198 3.39 8.13 23.79
C ARG A 198 3.49 6.76 24.48
N HIS A 199 3.90 5.72 23.76
CA HIS A 199 4.17 4.38 24.29
C HIS A 199 5.61 3.92 24.01
N PRO A 200 6.63 4.56 24.62
CA PRO A 200 8.04 4.32 24.27
C PRO A 200 8.55 2.91 24.61
N GLN A 201 7.86 2.18 25.47
CA GLN A 201 8.18 0.78 25.81
C GLN A 201 7.59 -0.22 24.80
N SER A 202 6.63 0.21 23.97
CA SER A 202 6.02 -0.65 22.97
C SER A 202 6.92 -0.82 21.76
N LYS A 203 7.18 -2.08 21.38
CA LYS A 203 7.92 -2.43 20.15
C LYS A 203 7.04 -2.44 18.90
N ARG A 204 5.75 -2.12 19.06
CA ARG A 204 4.73 -2.28 18.03
C ARG A 204 4.65 -1.11 17.06
N PHE A 205 5.18 0.04 17.48
CA PHE A 205 5.13 1.28 16.74
C PHE A 205 6.54 1.81 16.50
N THR A 206 6.69 2.60 15.45
CA THR A 206 7.97 3.20 15.09
C THR A 206 7.84 4.71 14.88
N ARG A 207 8.95 5.42 15.13
CA ARG A 207 9.15 6.80 14.68
C ARG A 207 10.16 6.91 13.53
N GLY A 208 10.71 5.79 13.06
CA GLY A 208 11.69 5.74 11.98
C GLY A 208 11.07 5.22 10.69
N PHE A 209 11.19 5.98 9.61
CA PHE A 209 10.58 5.66 8.31
C PHE A 209 11.61 5.80 7.19
N LEU A 210 11.70 4.78 6.34
CA LEU A 210 12.46 4.81 5.10
C LEU A 210 11.48 4.82 3.93
N ILE A 211 11.56 5.84 3.08
CA ILE A 211 10.71 6.00 1.90
C ILE A 211 11.59 5.90 0.67
N VAL A 212 11.43 4.81 -0.07
CA VAL A 212 12.20 4.55 -1.30
C VAL A 212 11.39 4.97 -2.52
N THR A 213 11.98 5.81 -3.37
CA THR A 213 11.31 6.38 -4.55
C THR A 213 11.96 5.92 -5.86
N PRO A 214 11.20 5.85 -6.96
CA PRO A 214 11.75 5.45 -8.26
C PRO A 214 12.62 6.54 -8.91
N GLY A 215 12.39 7.81 -8.59
CA GLY A 215 13.09 8.94 -9.21
C GLY A 215 13.29 10.11 -8.25
N ILE A 216 14.25 10.99 -8.57
CA ILE A 216 14.50 12.22 -7.79
C ILE A 216 13.28 13.14 -7.80
N THR A 217 12.53 13.23 -8.91
CA THR A 217 11.31 14.03 -8.99
C THR A 217 10.26 13.61 -7.98
N ILE A 218 10.09 12.30 -7.76
CA ILE A 218 9.14 11.79 -6.75
C ILE A 218 9.69 12.00 -5.35
N ARG A 219 11.00 11.80 -5.14
CA ARG A 219 11.66 12.09 -3.86
C ARG A 219 11.39 13.52 -3.42
N ASP A 220 11.63 14.49 -4.31
CA ASP A 220 11.55 15.91 -3.98
C ASP A 220 10.09 16.34 -3.73
N ARG A 221 9.13 15.73 -4.42
CA ARG A 221 7.68 15.93 -4.15
C ARG A 221 7.22 15.35 -2.81
N LEU A 222 7.88 14.31 -2.30
CA LEU A 222 7.53 13.70 -1.01
C LEU A 222 8.11 14.46 0.19
N ARG A 223 8.83 15.58 -0.01
CA ARG A 223 9.31 16.44 1.08
C ARG A 223 8.21 16.90 2.03
N VAL A 224 6.98 17.03 1.54
CA VAL A 224 5.75 17.34 2.31
C VAL A 224 5.43 16.32 3.42
N LEU A 225 6.11 15.18 3.44
CA LEU A 225 6.04 14.21 4.53
C LEU A 225 6.99 14.54 5.69
N GLN A 226 7.95 15.45 5.50
CA GLN A 226 8.85 15.86 6.58
C GLN A 226 8.08 16.77 7.55
N PRO A 227 8.16 16.55 8.88
CA PRO A 227 7.46 17.39 9.86
C PRO A 227 7.89 18.86 9.79
N ASN A 228 9.18 19.09 9.57
CA ASN A 228 9.78 20.43 9.54
C ASN A 228 9.64 21.15 8.17
N ASP A 229 8.99 20.53 7.19
CA ASP A 229 8.77 21.18 5.89
C ASP A 229 7.64 22.22 6.01
N PRO A 230 7.79 23.44 5.47
CA PRO A 230 6.74 24.45 5.54
C PRO A 230 5.42 24.01 4.89
N ASP A 231 5.49 23.13 3.88
CA ASP A 231 4.34 22.58 3.15
C ASP A 231 3.89 21.22 3.73
N SER A 232 4.26 20.91 4.98
CA SER A 232 4.01 19.61 5.60
C SER A 232 2.52 19.30 5.73
N TYR A 233 2.13 18.09 5.31
CA TYR A 233 0.72 17.69 5.26
C TYR A 233 0.05 17.56 6.64
N TYR A 234 0.83 17.36 7.71
CA TYR A 234 0.25 17.05 9.03
C TYR A 234 -0.63 18.19 9.54
N ALA A 235 -0.09 19.41 9.54
CA ALA A 235 -0.82 20.60 9.95
C ALA A 235 -1.66 21.19 8.80
N SER A 236 -1.07 21.32 7.60
CA SER A 236 -1.71 22.05 6.49
C SER A 236 -2.99 21.39 5.95
N ARG A 237 -3.12 20.07 6.14
CA ARG A 237 -4.32 19.30 5.74
C ARG A 237 -5.10 18.79 6.94
N GLU A 238 -4.81 19.29 8.14
CA GLU A 238 -5.47 18.86 9.38
C GLU A 238 -5.46 17.33 9.53
N LEU A 239 -4.37 16.64 9.18
CA LEU A 239 -4.32 15.18 9.29
C LEU A 239 -4.10 14.71 10.73
N VAL A 240 -3.62 15.59 11.59
CA VAL A 240 -3.29 15.30 12.99
C VAL A 240 -3.95 16.34 13.89
N PRO A 241 -4.60 15.94 15.00
CA PRO A 241 -5.12 16.88 16.00
C PRO A 241 -4.02 17.81 16.52
N ASN A 242 -4.38 19.05 16.83
CA ASN A 242 -3.41 20.07 17.28
C ASN A 242 -2.59 19.65 18.50
N ASP A 243 -3.19 18.91 19.43
CA ASP A 243 -2.53 18.39 20.64
C ASP A 243 -1.49 17.29 20.36
N MET A 244 -1.53 16.69 19.17
CA MET A 244 -0.63 15.62 18.72
C MET A 244 0.43 16.12 17.73
N LEU A 245 0.35 17.35 17.24
CA LEU A 245 1.30 17.87 16.23
C LEU A 245 2.74 17.86 16.75
N GLY A 246 2.97 18.21 18.03
CA GLY A 246 4.31 18.17 18.63
C GLY A 246 4.91 16.77 18.72
N ASP A 247 4.09 15.72 18.70
CA ASP A 247 4.58 14.33 18.66
C ASP A 247 5.17 14.00 17.28
N ILE A 248 4.64 14.60 16.21
CA ILE A 248 5.06 14.36 14.83
C ILE A 248 6.49 14.84 14.58
N ASP A 249 6.93 15.89 15.27
CA ASP A 249 8.31 16.41 15.18
C ASP A 249 9.37 15.38 15.60
N ARG A 250 8.97 14.32 16.31
CA ARG A 250 9.84 13.21 16.70
C ARG A 250 10.02 12.16 15.59
N ALA A 251 9.29 12.26 14.48
CA ALA A 251 9.44 11.37 13.34
C ALA A 251 10.81 11.57 12.66
N LYS A 252 11.47 10.45 12.35
CA LYS A 252 12.71 10.39 11.58
C LYS A 252 12.40 9.80 10.22
N ILE A 253 12.28 10.64 9.20
CA ILE A 253 11.88 10.22 7.86
C ILE A 253 13.05 10.40 6.89
N LYS A 254 13.49 9.30 6.29
CA LYS A 254 14.53 9.30 5.26
C LYS A 254 13.89 8.98 3.90
N ILE A 255 13.89 9.95 3.00
CA ILE A 255 13.38 9.80 1.63
C ILE A 255 14.57 9.66 0.69
N VAL A 256 14.67 8.51 0.02
CA VAL A 256 15.81 8.18 -0.85
C VAL A 256 15.32 7.60 -2.16
N ASN A 257 16.12 7.79 -3.21
CA ASN A 257 15.88 7.14 -4.48
C ASN A 257 16.45 5.70 -4.45
N TYR A 258 15.80 4.75 -5.13
CA TYR A 258 16.24 3.34 -5.13
C TYR A 258 17.66 3.13 -5.69
N HIS A 259 18.15 4.01 -6.57
CA HIS A 259 19.54 3.98 -7.06
C HIS A 259 20.56 4.16 -5.93
N ALA A 260 20.16 4.70 -4.77
CA ALA A 260 21.05 4.82 -3.61
C ALA A 260 21.52 3.45 -3.09
N PHE A 261 20.73 2.39 -3.30
CA PHE A 261 21.02 1.01 -2.88
C PHE A 261 21.77 0.20 -3.95
N LYS A 262 22.03 0.77 -5.13
CA LYS A 262 22.85 0.10 -6.15
C LYS A 262 24.32 0.26 -5.81
N LEU A 263 25.09 -0.82 -5.99
CA LEU A 263 26.54 -0.78 -5.90
C LEU A 263 27.10 0.20 -6.93
N ARG A 264 27.79 1.24 -6.48
CA ARG A 264 28.48 2.22 -7.31
C ARG A 264 29.82 1.67 -7.81
N GLU A 265 30.26 2.14 -8.97
CA GLU A 265 31.63 1.90 -9.40
C GLU A 265 32.59 2.74 -8.56
N ARG A 266 33.65 2.08 -8.07
CA ARG A 266 34.76 2.67 -7.31
C ARG A 266 35.82 3.27 -8.23
N MET A 267 35.88 2.79 -9.46
CA MET A 267 36.84 3.22 -10.48
C MET A 267 36.11 3.35 -11.81
N GLU A 268 36.10 4.55 -12.39
CA GLU A 268 35.67 4.75 -13.77
C GLU A 268 36.77 4.22 -14.69
N VAL A 269 36.55 3.04 -15.24
CA VAL A 269 37.47 2.43 -16.21
C VAL A 269 36.75 2.32 -17.54
N SER A 270 37.35 2.88 -18.59
CA SER A 270 36.82 2.74 -19.95
C SER A 270 36.77 1.26 -20.34
N LYS A 271 35.87 0.87 -21.26
CA LYS A 271 35.73 -0.53 -21.70
C LYS A 271 37.07 -1.13 -22.19
N VAL A 272 37.87 -0.32 -22.88
CA VAL A 272 39.22 -0.69 -23.35
C VAL A 272 40.20 -0.83 -22.17
N GLY A 273 40.18 0.11 -21.23
CA GLY A 273 41.00 0.03 -20.02
C GLY A 273 40.65 -1.18 -19.13
N ARG A 274 39.36 -1.55 -19.05
CA ARG A 274 38.90 -2.71 -18.27
C ARG A 274 39.40 -4.01 -18.88
N LEU A 275 39.31 -4.16 -20.20
CA LEU A 275 39.85 -5.33 -20.92
C LEU A 275 41.38 -5.44 -20.78
N LEU A 276 42.08 -4.30 -20.79
CA LEU A 276 43.54 -4.26 -20.64
C LEU A 276 43.99 -4.60 -19.22
N LEU A 277 43.29 -4.08 -18.20
CA LEU A 277 43.56 -4.37 -16.79
C LEU A 277 43.18 -5.79 -16.38
N GLN A 278 42.12 -6.35 -16.97
CA GLN A 278 41.66 -7.70 -16.69
C GLN A 278 42.57 -8.78 -17.32
N GLY A 279 43.10 -8.52 -18.53
CA GLY A 279 43.97 -9.46 -19.22
C GLY A 279 43.30 -10.83 -19.44
N ARG A 280 43.95 -11.92 -18.97
CA ARG A 280 43.38 -13.29 -18.92
C ARG A 280 43.01 -13.75 -17.50
N GLY A 281 43.00 -12.84 -16.54
CA GLY A 281 42.72 -13.12 -15.13
C GLY A 281 41.23 -13.06 -14.78
N GLU A 282 40.95 -13.09 -13.48
CA GLU A 282 39.59 -12.93 -12.95
C GLU A 282 38.98 -11.57 -13.29
N GLU A 283 37.65 -11.48 -13.26
CA GLU A 283 36.94 -10.23 -13.54
C GLU A 283 37.36 -9.10 -12.60
N LEU A 284 37.64 -7.94 -13.19
CA LEU A 284 38.03 -6.75 -12.45
C LEU A 284 36.86 -6.27 -11.57
N GLN A 285 36.96 -6.45 -10.26
CA GLN A 285 35.96 -5.97 -9.31
C GLN A 285 36.06 -4.45 -9.13
N THR A 286 35.26 -3.72 -9.91
CA THR A 286 35.21 -2.26 -9.83
C THR A 286 34.03 -1.74 -9.00
N LEU A 287 33.12 -2.60 -8.53
CA LEU A 287 31.96 -2.20 -7.75
C LEU A 287 32.31 -2.06 -6.25
N GLU A 288 31.55 -1.23 -5.55
CA GLU A 288 31.56 -1.19 -4.09
C GLU A 288 31.13 -2.53 -3.51
N THR A 289 31.67 -2.91 -2.34
CA THR A 289 31.12 -4.03 -1.58
C THR A 289 29.84 -3.61 -0.87
N GLU A 290 29.01 -4.57 -0.45
CA GLU A 290 27.81 -4.27 0.35
C GLU A 290 28.14 -3.51 1.63
N GLY A 291 29.25 -3.87 2.31
CA GLY A 291 29.72 -3.14 3.49
C GLY A 291 30.11 -1.69 3.20
N GLN A 292 30.71 -1.41 2.04
CA GLN A 292 31.02 -0.04 1.61
C GLN A 292 29.75 0.75 1.27
N MET A 293 28.78 0.10 0.63
CA MET A 293 27.47 0.71 0.33
C MET A 293 26.72 1.10 1.60
N LEU A 294 26.79 0.29 2.66
CA LEU A 294 26.15 0.56 3.97
C LEU A 294 26.83 1.70 4.75
N GLN A 295 28.12 1.96 4.53
CA GLN A 295 28.86 3.05 5.21
C GLN A 295 28.60 4.44 4.60
N ARG A 296 28.06 4.50 3.38
CA ARG A 296 27.78 5.73 2.63
C ARG A 296 26.45 6.39 3.02
#